data_AF-A0AB34I0H7-F1
#
_entry.id   AF-A0AB34I0H7-F1
#
_cell.length_a   1.000
_cell.length_b   1.000
_cell.length_c   1.000
_cell.angle_alpha   90.00
_cell.angle_beta   90.00
_cell.angle_gamma   90.00
#
_symmetry.space_group_name_H-M   'P 1'
#
loop_
_entity.id
_entity.type
_entity.pdbx_description
1 polymer ?
#
loop_
_entity_poly.entity_id
_entity_poly.type
_entity_poly.pdbx_seq_one_letter_code
_entity_poly.pdbx_strand_id
1 'polypeptide(L)'
;MLQVADQVTSPPSPGDEAGRKAMCPRDPRVAAKAMGVPWPRRPLLDQEPQPWPPASWPDVQSCSRSKTMSGELPPNINIKEPRWDQSTFTGRANHFFTVTDPRNILLTHEQLEDARKVVHDYRQGIVPPGLTENELWRAKYIYDSAFHPDTGEKMILIGRMSAQVPMNMTITGCMMTFYRTTPAVLFWQWINQSFNAVVNYTNRSGDAPLTVNELGTAYVSATTGAVATALGLNALTKHVSPLIGRFVPFAAVAAANCINIPLMRQRELKVGIPVTDENGNRLGESANAAKQAITQVVVSRILMAAPGMAIPPFIMNTLEKKAFLKRFPWMSAPIQVGLVGFCLVFATPLCCALFPQKSSMSVTSLEAELQARIRETHPELRRVYFNKGL
;
A
#
# COMPACT_ATOMS: atom_id res chain seq x y z
N MET A 1 56.70 20.57 -4.24
CA MET A 1 57.49 19.92 -5.30
C MET A 1 56.48 19.52 -6.38
N LEU A 2 56.34 20.29 -7.46
CA LEU A 2 57.20 20.28 -8.66
C LEU A 2 57.19 18.93 -9.39
N GLN A 3 56.33 18.81 -10.41
CA GLN A 3 56.81 18.63 -11.78
C GLN A 3 55.79 19.18 -12.78
N VAL A 4 56.31 19.88 -13.79
CA VAL A 4 55.63 20.56 -14.91
C VAL A 4 56.55 20.39 -16.11
N ALA A 5 55.97 20.03 -17.27
CA ALA A 5 56.50 20.08 -18.66
C ALA A 5 55.82 18.96 -19.48
N ASP A 6 55.51 19.10 -20.78
CA ASP A 6 55.47 20.31 -21.60
C ASP A 6 54.49 20.19 -22.78
N GLN A 7 54.32 21.33 -23.44
CA GLN A 7 53.52 21.69 -24.61
C GLN A 7 53.83 20.89 -25.91
N VAL A 8 53.01 20.95 -26.97
CA VAL A 8 53.17 21.84 -28.17
C VAL A 8 51.92 21.64 -29.07
N THR A 9 51.01 22.63 -29.23
CA THR A 9 50.82 23.58 -30.37
C THR A 9 50.56 22.93 -31.77
N SER A 10 49.66 23.41 -32.68
CA SER A 10 48.83 24.64 -32.77
C SER A 10 47.59 24.50 -33.72
N PRO A 11 46.60 25.43 -33.65
CA PRO A 11 45.48 25.66 -34.63
C PRO A 11 45.93 26.64 -35.77
N PRO A 12 45.11 27.43 -36.56
CA PRO A 12 43.64 27.73 -36.53
C PRO A 12 42.84 28.09 -37.85
N SER A 13 41.49 28.15 -37.76
CA SER A 13 40.55 29.15 -38.39
C SER A 13 40.42 29.28 -39.95
N PRO A 14 39.57 30.19 -40.52
CA PRO A 14 38.45 31.03 -39.99
C PRO A 14 37.10 31.00 -40.78
N GLY A 15 36.06 31.67 -40.20
CA GLY A 15 35.18 32.64 -40.90
C GLY A 15 33.86 32.14 -41.54
N ASP A 16 32.79 32.93 -41.67
CA ASP A 16 32.48 34.27 -41.11
C ASP A 16 30.97 34.65 -41.27
N GLU A 17 30.60 35.86 -40.85
CA GLU A 17 29.36 36.63 -41.18
C GLU A 17 27.97 36.30 -40.55
N ALA A 18 27.70 36.99 -39.45
CA ALA A 18 26.72 38.09 -39.34
C ALA A 18 25.36 38.04 -40.10
N GLY A 19 24.28 37.99 -39.31
CA GLY A 19 23.33 39.11 -39.23
C GLY A 19 22.21 39.27 -40.28
N ARG A 20 21.00 38.83 -39.94
CA ARG A 20 19.77 39.56 -40.34
C ARG A 20 18.62 39.37 -39.35
N LYS A 21 18.07 40.48 -38.84
CA LYS A 21 16.79 40.51 -38.11
C LYS A 21 15.64 40.30 -39.10
N ALA A 22 14.61 39.52 -38.73
CA ALA A 22 13.20 39.95 -38.72
C ALA A 22 12.21 38.78 -38.53
N MET A 23 11.08 39.12 -37.89
CA MET A 23 9.74 38.50 -37.99
C MET A 23 9.56 36.99 -37.81
N CYS A 24 8.84 36.66 -36.74
CA CYS A 24 7.94 35.51 -36.67
C CYS A 24 6.84 35.63 -37.75
N PRO A 25 6.33 34.51 -38.29
CA PRO A 25 4.87 34.38 -38.35
C PRO A 25 4.37 33.08 -37.74
N ARG A 26 3.34 33.21 -36.91
CA ARG A 26 2.43 32.12 -36.53
C ARG A 26 1.42 31.92 -37.66
N ASP A 27 1.48 30.83 -38.43
CA ASP A 27 0.27 30.32 -39.11
C ASP A 27 0.35 28.80 -39.40
N PRO A 28 -0.50 27.97 -38.77
CA PRO A 28 -0.63 26.55 -39.10
C PRO A 28 -1.09 26.26 -40.55
N ARG A 29 -1.63 27.24 -41.27
CA ARG A 29 -2.27 27.04 -42.59
C ARG A 29 -1.31 26.69 -43.72
N VAL A 30 0.00 26.90 -43.55
CA VAL A 30 0.99 26.57 -44.60
C VAL A 30 1.24 25.06 -44.69
N ALA A 31 1.11 24.31 -43.59
CA ALA A 31 1.31 22.85 -43.57
C ALA A 31 0.16 22.07 -44.23
N ALA A 32 -1.07 22.59 -44.17
CA ALA A 32 -2.27 21.88 -44.64
C ALA A 32 -2.35 21.72 -46.18
N LYS A 33 -1.60 22.52 -46.95
CA LYS A 33 -1.65 22.49 -48.42
C LYS A 33 -0.88 21.33 -49.06
N ALA A 34 -0.11 20.56 -48.27
CA ALA A 34 0.66 19.41 -48.73
C ALA A 34 -0.10 18.06 -48.68
N MET A 35 -1.32 18.02 -48.10
CA MET A 35 -2.03 16.76 -47.81
C MET A 35 -3.40 16.60 -48.50
N GLY A 36 -3.79 17.51 -49.40
CA GLY A 36 -4.87 17.24 -50.38
C GLY A 36 -6.31 17.06 -49.86
N VAL A 37 -6.64 17.49 -48.64
CA VAL A 37 -8.00 17.36 -48.08
C VAL A 37 -8.83 18.66 -48.30
N PRO A 38 -10.09 18.60 -48.77
CA PRO A 38 -10.90 19.80 -49.01
C PRO A 38 -11.45 20.41 -47.71
N TRP A 39 -11.53 21.75 -47.68
CA TRP A 39 -12.07 22.51 -46.54
C TRP A 39 -13.43 23.14 -46.89
N PRO A 40 -14.51 22.91 -46.10
CA PRO A 40 -15.83 23.48 -46.39
C PRO A 40 -15.90 24.99 -46.08
N ARG A 41 -16.71 25.72 -46.87
CA ARG A 41 -16.94 27.16 -46.69
C ARG A 41 -17.86 27.43 -45.49
N ARG A 42 -17.64 28.54 -44.77
CA ARG A 42 -18.55 29.02 -43.72
C ARG A 42 -19.81 29.65 -44.33
N PRO A 43 -20.93 29.63 -43.58
CA PRO A 43 -21.77 30.80 -43.33
C PRO A 43 -21.35 31.46 -42.01
N LEU A 44 -21.45 32.80 -41.93
CA LEU A 44 -21.53 33.53 -40.67
C LEU A 44 -22.98 33.93 -40.45
N LEU A 45 -23.49 33.77 -39.22
CA LEU A 45 -24.09 34.85 -38.41
C LEU A 45 -24.51 34.29 -37.04
N ASP A 46 -24.13 35.02 -36.00
CA ASP A 46 -24.74 35.16 -34.67
C ASP A 46 -25.20 33.91 -33.89
N GLN A 47 -24.30 33.40 -33.03
CA GLN A 47 -24.62 32.84 -31.71
C GLN A 47 -23.38 32.73 -30.82
N GLU A 48 -23.50 33.06 -29.54
CA GLU A 48 -22.43 32.87 -28.55
C GLU A 48 -22.13 31.38 -28.31
N PRO A 49 -20.87 30.99 -28.02
CA PRO A 49 -20.54 29.62 -27.68
C PRO A 49 -21.08 29.24 -26.29
N GLN A 50 -22.18 28.49 -26.29
CA GLN A 50 -22.70 27.80 -25.11
C GLN A 50 -21.60 26.98 -24.41
N PRO A 51 -21.54 26.96 -23.06
CA PRO A 51 -20.58 26.14 -22.33
C PRO A 51 -20.86 24.64 -22.53
N TRP A 52 -19.80 23.84 -22.48
CA TRP A 52 -19.89 22.38 -22.58
C TRP A 52 -20.79 21.81 -21.48
N PRO A 53 -21.67 20.84 -21.79
CA PRO A 53 -22.44 20.15 -20.76
C PRO A 53 -21.48 19.41 -19.81
N PRO A 54 -21.77 19.35 -18.49
CA PRO A 54 -20.96 18.61 -17.55
C PRO A 54 -20.93 17.13 -17.92
N ALA A 55 -19.77 16.49 -17.81
CA ALA A 55 -19.62 15.07 -18.05
C ALA A 55 -20.44 14.27 -17.02
N SER A 56 -21.58 13.76 -17.47
CA SER A 56 -22.42 12.84 -16.70
C SER A 56 -21.73 11.48 -16.60
N TRP A 57 -21.03 11.28 -15.49
CA TRP A 57 -20.68 9.93 -15.04
C TRP A 57 -21.98 9.15 -14.80
N PRO A 58 -22.08 7.87 -15.22
CA PRO A 58 -23.25 7.07 -14.89
C PRO A 58 -23.38 6.93 -13.38
N ASP A 59 -24.53 7.33 -12.83
CA ASP A 59 -24.83 7.21 -11.41
C ASP A 59 -24.65 5.76 -10.94
N VAL A 60 -23.76 5.57 -9.96
CA VAL A 60 -23.59 4.28 -9.26
C VAL A 60 -24.74 4.11 -8.26
N GLN A 61 -25.97 4.05 -8.78
CA GLN A 61 -27.21 3.93 -8.01
C GLN A 61 -28.23 2.97 -8.68
N SER A 62 -27.77 1.80 -9.11
CA SER A 62 -28.68 0.69 -9.49
C SER A 62 -28.17 -0.69 -9.08
N CYS A 63 -27.94 -0.90 -7.78
CA CYS A 63 -28.02 -2.24 -7.18
C CYS A 63 -28.89 -2.18 -5.93
N SER A 64 -30.12 -2.70 -6.05
CA SER A 64 -31.11 -2.94 -4.98
C SER A 64 -31.17 -1.90 -3.84
N ARG A 65 -31.90 -0.79 -4.04
CA ARG A 65 -32.50 -0.08 -2.90
C ARG A 65 -33.58 -0.98 -2.28
N SER A 66 -33.24 -1.68 -1.20
CA SER A 66 -34.23 -1.96 -0.17
C SER A 66 -34.71 -0.60 0.36
N LYS A 67 -36.01 -0.33 0.26
CA LYS A 67 -36.61 0.85 0.92
C LYS A 67 -36.80 0.53 2.41
N THR A 68 -35.72 0.62 3.18
CA THR A 68 -35.87 0.76 4.63
C THR A 68 -36.22 2.22 4.93
N MET A 69 -37.34 2.44 5.62
CA MET A 69 -37.73 3.76 6.12
C MET A 69 -36.68 4.28 7.10
N SER A 70 -36.67 5.59 7.31
CA SER A 70 -35.84 6.27 8.30
C SER A 70 -36.04 5.75 9.73
N GLY A 71 -34.94 5.50 10.45
CA GLY A 71 -34.89 5.69 11.91
C GLY A 71 -34.57 4.48 12.79
N GLU A 72 -34.72 3.24 12.30
CA GLU A 72 -34.52 2.05 13.14
C GLU A 72 -33.33 1.19 12.68
N LEU A 73 -32.54 0.73 13.66
CA LEU A 73 -31.49 -0.26 13.45
C LEU A 73 -32.09 -1.62 13.08
N PRO A 74 -31.64 -2.25 11.99
CA PRO A 74 -31.95 -3.64 11.72
C PRO A 74 -31.64 -4.52 12.95
N PRO A 75 -32.55 -5.42 13.36
CA PRO A 75 -32.26 -6.35 14.44
C PRO A 75 -31.08 -7.26 14.05
N ASN A 76 -30.13 -7.42 14.98
CA ASN A 76 -28.97 -8.32 14.87
C ASN A 76 -27.90 -7.94 13.82
N ILE A 77 -27.45 -6.68 13.75
CA ILE A 77 -26.22 -6.35 13.00
C ILE A 77 -25.00 -6.98 13.69
N ASN A 78 -24.33 -7.91 13.01
CA ASN A 78 -23.13 -8.56 13.53
C ASN A 78 -21.89 -7.65 13.46
N ILE A 79 -21.68 -6.80 14.46
CA ILE A 79 -20.46 -5.97 14.59
C ILE A 79 -19.24 -6.72 15.15
N LYS A 80 -19.24 -8.07 15.14
CA LYS A 80 -18.01 -8.86 15.33
C LYS A 80 -17.26 -9.05 14.01
N GLU A 81 -17.96 -8.97 12.88
CA GLU A 81 -17.42 -9.16 11.53
C GLU A 81 -17.32 -7.84 10.74
N PRO A 82 -16.56 -7.79 9.62
CA PRO A 82 -16.57 -6.65 8.71
C PRO A 82 -17.95 -6.40 8.08
N ARG A 83 -18.30 -5.13 7.81
CA ARG A 83 -19.59 -4.74 7.18
C ARG A 83 -19.86 -5.41 5.85
N TRP A 84 -18.80 -5.60 5.06
CA TRP A 84 -18.89 -6.08 3.70
C TRP A 84 -18.42 -7.52 3.63
N ASP A 85 -19.10 -8.33 2.81
CA ASP A 85 -18.78 -9.73 2.62
C ASP A 85 -17.32 -9.94 2.18
N GLN A 86 -16.56 -10.63 3.03
CA GLN A 86 -15.15 -10.95 2.82
C GLN A 86 -14.92 -12.09 1.80
N SER A 87 -15.98 -12.78 1.34
CA SER A 87 -15.88 -13.73 0.23
C SER A 87 -15.56 -13.03 -1.10
N THR A 88 -16.14 -11.84 -1.32
CA THR A 88 -15.94 -11.05 -2.55
C THR A 88 -14.68 -10.18 -2.48
N PHE A 89 -14.04 -9.94 -3.64
CA PHE A 89 -12.94 -8.97 -3.73
C PHE A 89 -13.39 -7.56 -3.34
N THR A 90 -14.55 -7.11 -3.85
CA THR A 90 -15.08 -5.77 -3.59
C THR A 90 -15.37 -5.53 -2.11
N GLY A 91 -15.92 -6.51 -1.39
CA GLY A 91 -16.17 -6.38 0.05
C GLY A 91 -14.89 -6.34 0.88
N ARG A 92 -13.88 -7.15 0.53
CA ARG A 92 -12.53 -7.03 1.12
C ARG A 92 -11.89 -5.68 0.82
N ALA A 93 -12.00 -5.19 -0.42
CA ALA A 93 -11.44 -3.90 -0.81
C ALA A 93 -12.08 -2.75 0.00
N ASN A 94 -13.41 -2.69 0.09
CA ASN A 94 -14.13 -1.69 0.89
C ASN A 94 -13.72 -1.74 2.36
N HIS A 95 -13.59 -2.94 2.94
CA HIS A 95 -13.09 -3.12 4.30
C HIS A 95 -11.69 -2.51 4.47
N PHE A 96 -10.72 -2.92 3.63
CA PHE A 96 -9.36 -2.40 3.73
C PHE A 96 -9.26 -0.90 3.48
N PHE A 97 -9.95 -0.35 2.47
CA PHE A 97 -10.00 1.10 2.23
C PHE A 97 -10.47 1.89 3.46
N THR A 98 -11.37 1.31 4.26
CA THR A 98 -11.92 1.96 5.45
C THR A 98 -10.98 1.87 6.65
N VAL A 99 -10.36 0.72 6.91
CA VAL A 99 -9.44 0.55 8.06
C VAL A 99 -8.05 1.15 7.82
N THR A 100 -7.58 1.24 6.58
CA THR A 100 -6.32 1.90 6.22
C THR A 100 -6.46 3.38 5.87
N ASP A 101 -7.62 4.01 6.11
CA ASP A 101 -7.83 5.42 5.81
C ASP A 101 -6.91 6.30 6.68
N PRO A 102 -5.96 7.07 6.08
CA PRO A 102 -5.03 7.89 6.83
C PRO A 102 -5.71 9.03 7.60
N ARG A 103 -6.95 9.40 7.25
CA ARG A 103 -7.72 10.42 7.98
C ARG A 103 -8.05 9.96 9.40
N ASN A 104 -8.10 8.66 9.66
CA ASN A 104 -8.35 8.11 11.00
C ASN A 104 -7.24 8.44 12.03
N ILE A 105 -6.06 8.89 11.57
CA ILE A 105 -4.99 9.42 12.45
C ILE A 105 -5.40 10.75 13.08
N LEU A 106 -6.20 11.55 12.38
CA LEU A 106 -6.59 12.92 12.78
C LEU A 106 -7.77 12.95 13.76
N LEU A 107 -8.31 11.78 14.13
CA LEU A 107 -9.44 11.68 15.05
C LEU A 107 -9.03 12.04 16.48
N THR A 108 -9.83 12.89 17.12
CA THR A 108 -9.57 13.35 18.49
C THR A 108 -9.78 12.23 19.51
N HIS A 109 -9.27 12.41 20.74
CA HIS A 109 -9.48 11.41 21.79
C HIS A 109 -10.98 11.20 22.09
N GLU A 110 -11.76 12.28 22.12
CA GLU A 110 -13.20 12.29 22.32
C GLU A 110 -13.92 11.43 21.27
N GLN A 111 -13.67 11.69 19.98
CA GLN A 111 -14.24 10.91 18.87
C GLN A 111 -13.92 9.40 18.95
N LEU A 112 -12.75 9.05 19.50
CA LEU A 112 -12.36 7.65 19.70
C LEU A 112 -13.09 7.00 20.87
N GLU A 113 -13.29 7.70 22.00
CA GLU A 113 -14.04 7.13 23.13
C GLU A 113 -15.55 7.12 22.88
N ASP A 114 -16.11 8.08 22.15
CA ASP A 114 -17.51 8.05 21.70
C ASP A 114 -17.79 6.82 20.84
N ALA A 115 -16.93 6.58 19.85
CA ALA A 115 -16.99 5.40 19.00
C ALA A 115 -16.82 4.10 19.80
N ARG A 116 -15.89 4.07 20.75
CA ARG A 116 -15.70 2.95 21.69
C ARG A 116 -16.95 2.68 22.52
N LYS A 117 -17.58 3.73 23.06
CA LYS A 117 -18.80 3.63 23.85
C LYS A 117 -19.93 3.03 23.02
N VAL A 118 -20.23 3.58 21.84
CA VAL A 118 -21.26 3.05 20.93
C VAL A 118 -21.02 1.57 20.60
N VAL A 119 -19.77 1.17 20.34
CA VAL A 119 -19.42 -0.24 20.06
C VAL A 119 -19.55 -1.13 21.30
N HIS A 120 -19.20 -0.64 22.49
CA HIS A 120 -19.30 -1.38 23.74
C HIS A 120 -20.76 -1.57 24.17
N ASP A 121 -21.53 -0.50 24.19
CA ASP A 121 -22.97 -0.48 24.50
C ASP A 121 -23.70 -1.46 23.55
N TYR A 122 -23.47 -1.37 22.23
CA TYR A 122 -24.10 -2.26 21.26
C TYR A 122 -23.70 -3.74 21.45
N ARG A 123 -22.43 -4.02 21.80
CA ARG A 123 -21.97 -5.38 22.14
C ARG A 123 -22.64 -5.95 23.39
N GLN A 124 -23.13 -5.11 24.29
CA GLN A 124 -23.92 -5.49 25.47
C GLN A 124 -25.44 -5.52 25.22
N GLY A 125 -25.89 -5.24 23.99
CA GLY A 125 -27.31 -5.13 23.65
C GLY A 125 -27.95 -3.78 24.02
N ILE A 126 -27.16 -2.81 24.49
CA ILE A 126 -27.61 -1.46 24.77
C ILE A 126 -27.56 -0.66 23.46
N VAL A 127 -28.72 -0.28 22.94
CA VAL A 127 -28.83 0.51 21.70
C VAL A 127 -29.17 1.96 22.05
N PRO A 128 -28.27 2.93 21.79
CA PRO A 128 -28.56 4.35 21.99
C PRO A 128 -29.78 4.81 21.17
N PRO A 129 -30.69 5.62 21.73
CA PRO A 129 -31.85 6.13 21.00
C PRO A 129 -31.46 6.90 19.74
N GLY A 130 -32.09 6.55 18.60
CA GLY A 130 -31.84 7.20 17.32
C GLY A 130 -30.54 6.81 16.61
N LEU A 131 -29.73 5.90 17.16
CA LEU A 131 -28.55 5.37 16.47
C LEU A 131 -28.98 4.69 15.16
N THR A 132 -28.37 5.08 14.03
CA THR A 132 -28.62 4.44 12.73
C THR A 132 -27.59 3.36 12.40
N GLU A 133 -27.90 2.46 11.46
CA GLU A 133 -26.93 1.48 10.93
C GLU A 133 -25.62 2.14 10.48
N ASN A 134 -25.69 3.28 9.77
CA ASN A 134 -24.50 3.93 9.24
C ASN A 134 -23.62 4.52 10.34
N GLU A 135 -24.22 5.02 11.42
CA GLU A 135 -23.49 5.51 12.59
C GLU A 135 -22.88 4.37 13.40
N LEU A 136 -23.60 3.25 13.57
CA LEU A 136 -23.07 2.04 14.19
C LEU A 136 -21.83 1.52 13.44
N TRP A 137 -21.91 1.38 12.11
CA TRP A 137 -20.75 0.98 11.31
C TRP A 137 -19.63 2.02 11.35
N ARG A 138 -19.94 3.32 11.34
CA ARG A 138 -18.92 4.38 11.45
C ARG A 138 -18.21 4.32 12.81
N ALA A 139 -18.94 4.16 13.90
CA ALA A 139 -18.38 3.97 15.24
C ALA A 139 -17.52 2.71 15.30
N LYS A 140 -17.99 1.58 14.74
CA LYS A 140 -17.20 0.36 14.62
C LYS A 140 -15.89 0.59 13.86
N TYR A 141 -15.90 1.31 12.74
CA TYR A 141 -14.68 1.56 11.98
C TYR A 141 -13.70 2.51 12.68
N ILE A 142 -14.21 3.55 13.35
CA ILE A 142 -13.38 4.42 14.17
C ILE A 142 -12.73 3.59 15.30
N TYR A 143 -13.50 2.73 15.96
CA TYR A 143 -13.02 1.82 16.99
C TYR A 143 -11.95 0.84 16.45
N ASP A 144 -12.26 0.07 15.39
CA ASP A 144 -11.34 -0.88 14.75
C ASP A 144 -10.02 -0.21 14.30
N SER A 145 -10.05 1.07 13.94
CA SER A 145 -8.85 1.81 13.51
C SER A 145 -7.89 2.20 14.64
N ALA A 146 -8.36 2.15 15.90
CA ALA A 146 -7.71 2.78 17.04
C ALA A 146 -7.61 1.91 18.30
N PHE A 147 -8.38 0.83 18.41
CA PHE A 147 -8.39 -0.09 19.54
C PHE A 147 -8.04 -1.52 19.09
N HIS A 148 -7.34 -2.24 19.96
CA HIS A 148 -6.94 -3.62 19.72
C HIS A 148 -8.17 -4.54 19.67
N PRO A 149 -8.29 -5.47 18.69
CA PRO A 149 -9.46 -6.33 18.58
C PRO A 149 -9.67 -7.20 19.84
N ASP A 150 -8.59 -7.77 20.36
CA ASP A 150 -8.64 -8.74 21.46
C ASP A 150 -8.73 -8.08 22.86
N THR A 151 -7.85 -7.12 23.18
CA THR A 151 -7.81 -6.48 24.51
C THR A 151 -8.77 -5.29 24.65
N GLY A 152 -9.24 -4.71 23.54
CA GLY A 152 -10.01 -3.46 23.53
C GLY A 152 -9.23 -2.23 24.02
N GLU A 153 -7.91 -2.33 24.17
CA GLU A 153 -7.03 -1.23 24.56
C GLU A 153 -6.70 -0.30 23.39
N LYS A 154 -6.43 0.97 23.68
CA LYS A 154 -6.14 1.98 22.67
C LYS A 154 -4.73 1.79 22.10
N MET A 155 -4.65 1.49 20.81
CA MET A 155 -3.39 1.31 20.09
C MET A 155 -2.60 2.62 20.02
N ILE A 156 -1.27 2.51 20.19
CA ILE A 156 -0.28 3.57 19.97
C ILE A 156 -0.51 4.15 18.56
N LEU A 157 -0.59 5.48 18.44
CA LEU A 157 -0.95 6.18 17.19
C LEU A 157 -0.18 5.66 15.97
N ILE A 158 1.14 5.52 16.10
CA ILE A 158 2.06 5.07 15.04
C ILE A 158 1.86 3.59 14.70
N GLY A 159 1.40 2.76 15.64
CA GLY A 159 1.15 1.34 15.41
C GLY A 159 -0.17 1.03 14.69
N ARG A 160 -1.05 2.01 14.49
CA ARG A 160 -2.36 1.83 13.85
C ARG A 160 -2.23 1.54 12.36
N MET A 161 -3.17 0.74 11.81
CA MET A 161 -3.26 0.46 10.37
C MET A 161 -3.36 1.74 9.53
N SER A 162 -4.08 2.76 10.01
CA SER A 162 -4.19 4.08 9.37
C SER A 162 -2.85 4.83 9.28
N ALA A 163 -1.94 4.64 10.23
CA ALA A 163 -0.60 5.23 10.23
C ALA A 163 0.36 4.58 9.22
N GLN A 164 0.06 3.36 8.73
CA GLN A 164 0.96 2.66 7.80
C GLN A 164 1.23 3.43 6.51
N VAL A 165 0.21 3.97 5.86
CA VAL A 165 0.43 4.66 4.57
C VAL A 165 1.22 5.96 4.75
N PRO A 166 0.90 6.88 5.67
CA PRO A 166 1.69 8.11 5.85
C PRO A 166 3.12 7.85 6.35
N MET A 167 3.31 6.91 7.27
CA MET A 167 4.65 6.57 7.78
C MET A 167 5.51 5.89 6.70
N ASN A 168 4.98 4.87 6.00
CA ASN A 168 5.72 4.21 4.91
C ASN A 168 5.98 5.15 3.73
N MET A 169 5.04 6.05 3.40
CA MET A 169 5.26 7.11 2.40
C MET A 169 6.46 7.98 2.79
N THR A 170 6.51 8.44 4.04
CA THR A 170 7.57 9.32 4.55
C THR A 170 8.91 8.60 4.59
N ILE A 171 8.96 7.42 5.22
CA ILE A 171 10.19 6.63 5.39
C ILE A 171 10.74 6.20 4.02
N THR A 172 9.90 5.69 3.11
CA THR A 172 10.32 5.31 1.76
C THR A 172 10.74 6.52 0.94
N GLY A 173 10.02 7.64 1.05
CA GLY A 173 10.37 8.90 0.41
C GLY A 173 11.74 9.42 0.82
N CYS A 174 12.02 9.42 2.12
CA CYS A 174 13.31 9.83 2.65
C CYS A 174 14.42 8.82 2.32
N MET A 175 14.16 7.50 2.38
CA MET A 175 15.11 6.48 1.88
C MET A 175 15.51 6.75 0.43
N MET A 176 14.55 6.94 -0.48
CA MET A 176 14.82 7.24 -1.90
C MET A 176 15.47 8.61 -2.13
N THR A 177 15.30 9.58 -1.23
CA THR A 177 15.91 10.91 -1.36
C THR A 177 17.36 10.90 -0.87
N PHE A 178 17.64 10.21 0.24
CA PHE A 178 18.92 10.27 0.95
C PHE A 178 19.79 9.01 0.78
N TYR A 179 19.42 8.05 -0.09
CA TYR A 179 20.15 6.78 -0.32
C TYR A 179 21.63 6.91 -0.71
N ARG A 180 22.10 8.11 -1.13
CA ARG A 180 23.45 8.31 -1.67
C ARG A 180 24.56 8.16 -0.65
N THR A 181 24.29 8.29 0.66
CA THR A 181 25.33 8.15 1.70
C THR A 181 25.02 6.99 2.64
N THR A 182 26.05 6.20 2.95
CA THR A 182 25.94 5.05 3.87
C THR A 182 25.30 5.42 5.22
N PRO A 183 25.69 6.53 5.90
CA PRO A 183 25.06 6.90 7.17
C PRO A 183 23.55 7.19 7.05
N ALA A 184 23.11 7.83 5.95
CA ALA A 184 21.69 8.08 5.73
C ALA A 184 20.92 6.79 5.44
N VAL A 185 21.50 5.86 4.67
CA VAL A 185 20.91 4.52 4.45
C VAL A 185 20.73 3.78 5.78
N LEU A 186 21.76 3.78 6.63
CA LEU A 186 21.71 3.14 7.96
C LEU A 186 20.62 3.78 8.84
N PHE A 187 20.60 5.11 8.94
CA PHE A 187 19.62 5.87 9.72
C PHE A 187 18.17 5.60 9.29
N TRP A 188 17.88 5.67 7.98
CA TRP A 188 16.52 5.46 7.49
C TRP A 188 16.07 3.99 7.55
N GLN A 189 16.99 3.02 7.41
CA GLN A 189 16.66 1.61 7.65
C GLN A 189 16.40 1.33 9.13
N TRP A 190 17.12 1.97 10.05
CA TRP A 190 16.86 1.89 11.48
C TRP A 190 15.48 2.47 11.83
N ILE A 191 15.10 3.63 11.27
CA ILE A 191 13.73 4.18 11.40
C ILE A 191 12.68 3.20 10.85
N ASN A 192 12.90 2.67 9.64
CA ASN A 192 12.00 1.73 8.98
C ASN A 192 11.71 0.50 9.85
N GLN A 193 12.75 -0.14 10.40
CA GLN A 193 12.55 -1.32 11.24
C GLN A 193 12.02 -0.98 12.63
N SER A 194 12.31 0.21 13.16
CA SER A 194 11.71 0.68 14.42
C SER A 194 10.20 0.89 14.25
N PHE A 195 9.78 1.45 13.12
CA PHE A 195 8.37 1.56 12.75
C PHE A 195 7.71 0.18 12.60
N ASN A 196 8.32 -0.74 11.85
CA ASN A 196 7.80 -2.11 11.70
C ASN A 196 7.71 -2.84 13.05
N ALA A 197 8.67 -2.68 13.95
CA ALA A 197 8.63 -3.27 15.29
C ALA A 197 7.47 -2.72 16.14
N VAL A 198 7.22 -1.40 16.09
CA VAL A 198 6.06 -0.78 16.77
C VAL A 198 4.75 -1.30 16.20
N VAL A 199 4.60 -1.37 14.86
CA VAL A 199 3.40 -1.93 14.20
C VAL A 199 3.19 -3.39 14.62
N ASN A 200 4.22 -4.23 14.58
CA ASN A 200 4.13 -5.65 14.94
C ASN A 200 3.80 -5.85 16.43
N TYR A 201 4.38 -5.04 17.33
CA TYR A 201 4.02 -5.07 18.75
C TYR A 201 2.57 -4.62 19.00
N THR A 202 2.10 -3.62 18.26
CA THR A 202 0.76 -3.03 18.43
C THR A 202 -0.37 -3.90 17.85
N ASN A 203 -0.08 -4.75 16.85
CA ASN A 203 -1.07 -5.59 16.16
C ASN A 203 -0.88 -7.10 16.43
N ARG A 204 -0.20 -7.47 17.52
CA ARG A 204 0.04 -8.88 17.90
C ARG A 204 -1.25 -9.53 18.42
N SER A 205 -1.54 -10.77 18.01
CA SER A 205 -2.69 -11.51 18.55
C SER A 205 -2.56 -11.73 20.05
N GLY A 206 -3.63 -11.46 20.81
CA GLY A 206 -3.65 -11.54 22.27
C GLY A 206 -3.33 -12.92 22.84
N ASP A 207 -3.68 -13.97 22.09
CA ASP A 207 -3.56 -15.38 22.52
C ASP A 207 -2.12 -15.92 22.50
N ALA A 208 -1.19 -15.20 21.86
CA ALA A 208 0.19 -15.63 21.69
C ALA A 208 1.15 -14.53 22.19
N PRO A 209 1.57 -14.55 23.47
CA PRO A 209 2.53 -13.57 23.99
C PRO A 209 3.86 -13.68 23.24
N LEU A 210 4.13 -12.70 22.37
CA LEU A 210 5.47 -12.44 21.85
C LEU A 210 6.38 -12.09 23.02
N THR A 211 7.39 -12.91 23.26
CA THR A 211 8.41 -12.62 24.26
C THR A 211 9.27 -11.44 23.81
N VAL A 212 9.80 -10.68 24.77
CA VAL A 212 10.74 -9.56 24.47
C VAL A 212 11.95 -10.06 23.68
N ASN A 213 12.39 -11.30 23.92
CA ASN A 213 13.48 -11.94 23.19
C ASN A 213 13.13 -12.23 21.73
N GLU A 214 11.92 -12.69 21.43
CA GLU A 214 11.46 -12.87 20.04
C GLU A 214 11.37 -11.53 19.31
N LEU A 215 10.80 -10.50 19.94
CA LEU A 215 10.70 -9.16 19.36
C LEU A 215 12.08 -8.54 19.11
N GLY A 216 13.00 -8.66 20.06
CA GLY A 216 14.39 -8.20 19.93
C GLY A 216 15.16 -8.95 18.84
N THR A 217 15.02 -10.27 18.78
CA THR A 217 15.63 -11.12 17.74
C THR A 217 15.10 -10.75 16.35
N ALA A 218 13.78 -10.60 16.21
CA ALA A 218 13.14 -10.17 14.98
C ALA A 218 13.61 -8.77 14.54
N TYR A 219 13.68 -7.82 15.48
CA TYR A 219 14.13 -6.45 15.21
C TYR A 219 15.60 -6.38 14.76
N VAL A 220 16.52 -7.06 15.47
CA VAL A 220 17.94 -7.10 15.11
C VAL A 220 18.13 -7.77 13.75
N SER A 221 17.54 -8.95 13.55
CA SER A 221 17.68 -9.69 12.28
C SER A 221 17.06 -8.95 11.09
N ALA A 222 15.92 -8.29 11.25
CA ALA A 222 15.30 -7.44 10.22
C ALA A 222 16.15 -6.19 9.93
N THR A 223 16.78 -5.58 10.94
CA THR A 223 17.68 -4.42 10.78
C THR A 223 18.97 -4.81 10.05
N THR A 224 19.65 -5.87 10.49
CA THR A 224 20.84 -6.39 9.81
C THR A 224 20.53 -6.81 8.38
N GLY A 225 19.41 -7.53 8.16
CA GLY A 225 18.98 -7.97 6.82
C GLY A 225 18.68 -6.81 5.88
N ALA A 226 17.95 -5.78 6.34
CA ALA A 226 17.62 -4.61 5.54
C ALA A 226 18.86 -3.76 5.19
N VAL A 227 19.79 -3.58 6.14
CA VAL A 227 21.07 -2.89 5.91
C VAL A 227 21.93 -3.65 4.90
N ALA A 228 22.13 -4.96 5.10
CA ALA A 228 22.92 -5.79 4.19
C ALA A 228 22.34 -5.78 2.77
N THR A 229 21.01 -5.91 2.67
CA THR A 229 20.27 -5.84 1.39
C THR A 229 20.48 -4.49 0.70
N ALA A 230 20.27 -3.38 1.41
CA ALA A 230 20.40 -2.04 0.84
C ALA A 230 21.83 -1.73 0.37
N LEU A 231 22.85 -2.10 1.15
CA LEU A 231 24.26 -1.91 0.77
C LEU A 231 24.67 -2.82 -0.40
N GLY A 232 24.24 -4.09 -0.40
CA GLY A 232 24.51 -5.03 -1.48
C GLY A 232 23.90 -4.59 -2.82
N LEU A 233 22.64 -4.16 -2.81
CA LEU A 233 21.97 -3.65 -4.01
C LEU A 233 22.56 -2.32 -4.48
N ASN A 234 22.96 -1.42 -3.58
CA ASN A 234 23.71 -0.19 -3.93
C ASN A 234 25.12 -0.46 -4.50
N ALA A 235 25.71 -1.64 -4.26
CA ALA A 235 26.92 -2.07 -4.95
C ALA A 235 26.57 -2.60 -6.36
N LEU A 236 25.57 -3.48 -6.47
CA LEU A 236 25.15 -4.09 -7.74
C LEU A 236 24.64 -3.08 -8.78
N THR A 237 23.96 -2.00 -8.37
CA THR A 237 23.49 -0.95 -9.29
C THR A 237 24.61 -0.26 -10.07
N LYS A 238 25.86 -0.29 -9.57
CA LYS A 238 27.03 0.32 -10.23
C LYS A 238 27.52 -0.47 -11.46
N HIS A 239 27.07 -1.71 -11.63
CA HIS A 239 27.58 -2.64 -12.64
C HIS A 239 26.53 -3.08 -13.69
N VAL A 240 25.31 -2.54 -13.63
CA VAL A 240 24.21 -2.88 -14.56
C VAL A 240 23.95 -1.78 -15.58
N SER A 241 23.41 -2.14 -16.75
CA SER A 241 23.02 -1.15 -17.76
C SER A 241 21.91 -0.22 -17.24
N PRO A 242 21.83 1.05 -17.71
CA PRO A 242 20.81 2.01 -17.24
C PRO A 242 19.36 1.55 -17.45
N LEU A 243 19.12 0.59 -18.36
CA LEU A 243 17.80 0.04 -18.63
C LEU A 243 17.42 -1.04 -17.59
N ILE A 244 18.37 -1.90 -17.19
CA ILE A 244 18.21 -2.86 -16.10
C ILE A 244 18.16 -2.14 -14.75
N GLY A 245 18.99 -1.11 -14.57
CA GLY A 245 19.06 -0.27 -13.36
C GLY A 245 17.72 0.31 -12.92
N ARG A 246 16.77 0.54 -13.84
CA ARG A 246 15.40 1.00 -13.53
C ARG A 246 14.55 -0.03 -12.79
N PHE A 247 14.81 -1.32 -12.98
CA PHE A 247 14.07 -2.40 -12.33
C PHE A 247 14.72 -2.85 -11.01
N VAL A 248 15.98 -2.49 -10.75
CA VAL A 248 16.68 -2.86 -9.51
C VAL A 248 15.94 -2.40 -8.25
N PRO A 249 15.33 -1.20 -8.15
CA PRO A 249 14.53 -0.82 -6.97
C PRO A 249 13.31 -1.73 -6.73
N PHE A 250 12.67 -2.22 -7.79
CA PHE A 250 11.56 -3.17 -7.66
C PHE A 250 12.05 -4.57 -7.24
N ALA A 251 13.10 -5.08 -7.90
CA ALA A 251 13.73 -6.35 -7.54
C ALA A 251 14.26 -6.35 -6.10
N ALA A 252 14.82 -5.23 -5.65
CA ALA A 252 15.26 -4.98 -4.28
C ALA A 252 14.12 -5.15 -3.27
N VAL A 253 13.01 -4.45 -3.49
CA VAL A 253 11.83 -4.53 -2.60
C VAL A 253 11.20 -5.92 -2.67
N ALA A 254 11.17 -6.58 -3.83
CA ALA A 254 10.67 -7.94 -3.95
C ALA A 254 11.49 -8.94 -3.15
N ALA A 255 12.82 -8.94 -3.32
CA ALA A 255 13.74 -9.77 -2.55
C ALA A 255 13.65 -9.50 -1.04
N ALA A 256 13.57 -8.22 -0.64
CA ALA A 256 13.41 -7.83 0.75
C ALA A 256 12.12 -8.38 1.38
N ASN A 257 10.98 -8.36 0.66
CA ASN A 257 9.73 -8.94 1.15
C ASN A 257 9.81 -10.48 1.25
N CYS A 258 10.44 -11.14 0.28
CA CYS A 258 10.68 -12.60 0.32
C CYS A 258 11.54 -13.05 1.53
N ILE A 259 12.39 -12.17 2.06
CA ILE A 259 13.22 -12.47 3.25
C ILE A 259 12.51 -12.03 4.54
N ASN A 260 12.03 -10.79 4.59
CA ASN A 260 11.53 -10.17 5.82
C ASN A 260 10.26 -10.84 6.35
N ILE A 261 9.31 -11.19 5.49
CA ILE A 261 8.01 -11.73 5.93
C ILE A 261 8.16 -13.15 6.53
N PRO A 262 8.87 -14.12 5.89
CA PRO A 262 9.14 -15.41 6.51
C PRO A 262 10.00 -15.33 7.79
N LEU A 263 10.93 -14.37 7.87
CA LEU A 263 11.78 -14.14 9.05
C LEU A 263 10.94 -13.64 10.24
N MET A 264 10.10 -12.63 10.01
CA MET A 264 9.18 -12.10 11.02
C MET A 264 8.16 -13.14 11.49
N ARG A 265 7.66 -13.97 10.57
CA ARG A 265 6.68 -15.04 10.84
C ARG A 265 7.32 -16.42 11.05
N GLN A 266 8.60 -16.47 11.45
CA GLN A 266 9.35 -17.72 11.59
C GLN A 266 8.76 -18.70 12.63
N ARG A 267 8.04 -18.18 13.64
CA ARG A 267 7.39 -19.00 14.67
C ARG A 267 6.22 -19.78 14.08
N GLU A 268 5.42 -19.15 13.22
CA GLU A 268 4.33 -19.79 12.49
C GLU A 268 4.84 -20.89 11.56
N LEU A 269 6.01 -20.70 10.93
CA LEU A 269 6.65 -21.73 10.10
C LEU A 269 7.20 -22.92 10.91
N LYS A 270 7.45 -22.75 12.20
CA LYS A 270 8.00 -23.78 13.12
C LYS A 270 6.92 -24.51 13.91
N VAL A 271 5.90 -23.78 14.40
CA VAL A 271 4.84 -24.27 15.30
C VAL A 271 3.54 -24.51 14.54
N GLY A 272 3.31 -23.80 13.44
CA GLY A 272 2.05 -23.76 12.72
C GLY A 272 1.17 -22.56 13.07
N ILE A 273 0.07 -22.43 12.33
CA ILE A 273 -1.05 -21.53 12.65
C ILE A 273 -2.33 -22.33 12.90
N PRO A 274 -3.31 -21.78 13.66
CA PRO A 274 -4.57 -22.44 13.92
C PRO A 274 -5.34 -22.77 12.64
N VAL A 275 -5.75 -24.04 12.52
CA VAL A 275 -6.71 -24.50 11.52
C VAL A 275 -8.04 -24.85 12.17
N THR A 276 -9.15 -24.50 11.53
CA THR A 276 -10.53 -24.74 12.01
C THR A 276 -11.37 -25.47 10.99
N ASP A 277 -12.50 -26.02 11.44
CA ASP A 277 -13.62 -26.40 10.57
C ASP A 277 -14.40 -25.16 10.07
N GLU A 278 -15.56 -25.39 9.45
CA GLU A 278 -16.47 -24.34 8.97
C GLU A 278 -17.09 -23.54 10.12
N ASN A 279 -17.44 -24.23 11.22
CA ASN A 279 -18.06 -23.68 12.42
C ASN A 279 -17.09 -22.85 13.29
N GLY A 280 -15.79 -22.93 13.03
CA GLY A 280 -14.74 -22.26 13.81
C GLY A 280 -14.14 -23.12 14.94
N ASN A 281 -14.51 -24.39 15.03
CA ASN A 281 -13.91 -25.35 15.96
C ASN A 281 -12.46 -25.58 15.57
N ARG A 282 -11.54 -25.43 16.53
CA ARG A 282 -10.10 -25.54 16.29
C ARG A 282 -9.67 -27.01 16.22
N LEU A 283 -9.05 -27.39 15.11
CA LEU A 283 -8.63 -28.77 14.80
C LEU A 283 -7.15 -29.03 15.13
N GLY A 284 -6.32 -27.99 15.13
CA GLY A 284 -4.89 -28.07 15.45
C GLY A 284 -4.09 -26.88 14.94
N GLU A 285 -2.76 -27.04 14.89
CA GLU A 285 -1.81 -26.09 14.29
C GLU A 285 -1.25 -26.70 13.00
N SER A 286 -1.08 -25.91 11.93
CA SER A 286 -0.45 -26.38 10.69
C SER A 286 0.63 -25.41 10.19
N ALA A 287 1.84 -25.92 9.97
CA ALA A 287 2.95 -25.20 9.37
C ALA A 287 2.80 -25.11 7.83
N ASN A 288 2.10 -26.07 7.21
CA ASN A 288 1.73 -26.00 5.79
C ASN A 288 0.70 -24.89 5.54
N ALA A 289 -0.29 -24.71 6.43
CA ALA A 289 -1.17 -23.55 6.39
C ALA A 289 -0.37 -22.23 6.52
N ALA A 290 0.59 -22.18 7.45
CA ALA A 290 1.47 -21.03 7.63
C ALA A 290 2.30 -20.70 6.37
N LYS A 291 2.90 -21.71 5.72
CA LYS A 291 3.63 -21.54 4.44
C LYS A 291 2.74 -20.95 3.36
N GLN A 292 1.51 -21.44 3.21
CA GLN A 292 0.56 -20.93 2.22
C GLN A 292 0.15 -19.48 2.54
N ALA A 293 -0.17 -19.18 3.80
CA ALA A 293 -0.51 -17.84 4.27
C ALA A 293 0.63 -16.83 4.02
N ILE A 294 1.85 -17.18 4.43
CA ILE A 294 3.04 -16.34 4.25
C ILE A 294 3.34 -16.11 2.78
N THR A 295 3.21 -17.13 1.92
CA THR A 295 3.39 -17.00 0.46
C THR A 295 2.38 -16.02 -0.15
N GLN A 296 1.10 -16.10 0.25
CA GLN A 296 0.07 -15.15 -0.19
C GLN A 296 0.40 -13.72 0.25
N VAL A 297 0.87 -13.52 1.48
CA VAL A 297 1.26 -12.19 2.00
C VAL A 297 2.50 -11.65 1.27
N VAL A 298 3.52 -12.47 1.01
CA VAL A 298 4.69 -12.07 0.20
C VAL A 298 4.26 -11.59 -1.19
N VAL A 299 3.40 -12.35 -1.89
CA VAL A 299 2.88 -11.96 -3.22
C VAL A 299 2.10 -10.65 -3.14
N SER A 300 1.18 -10.50 -2.18
CA SER A 300 0.45 -9.24 -1.96
C SER A 300 1.39 -8.06 -1.74
N ARG A 301 2.42 -8.20 -0.91
CA ARG A 301 3.37 -7.12 -0.57
C ARG A 301 4.27 -6.72 -1.75
N ILE A 302 4.67 -7.68 -2.59
CA ILE A 302 5.38 -7.40 -3.85
C ILE A 302 4.50 -6.58 -4.81
N LEU A 303 3.23 -6.98 -4.95
CA LEU A 303 2.27 -6.29 -5.81
C LEU A 303 1.92 -4.88 -5.31
N MET A 304 1.85 -4.65 -3.98
CA MET A 304 1.69 -3.31 -3.39
C MET A 304 2.79 -2.33 -3.82
N ALA A 305 4.03 -2.81 -3.93
CA ALA A 305 5.18 -1.99 -4.29
C ALA A 305 5.26 -1.66 -5.79
N ALA A 306 4.69 -2.52 -6.66
CA ALA A 306 4.85 -2.40 -8.11
C ALA A 306 4.37 -1.04 -8.68
N PRO A 307 3.17 -0.52 -8.36
CA PRO A 307 2.72 0.79 -8.87
C PRO A 307 3.62 1.94 -8.42
N GLY A 308 4.06 1.94 -7.15
CA GLY A 308 4.93 2.97 -6.57
C GLY A 308 6.36 2.97 -7.14
N MET A 309 6.83 1.83 -7.67
CA MET A 309 8.13 1.74 -8.35
C MET A 309 8.03 1.97 -9.87
N ALA A 310 6.91 1.62 -10.50
CA ALA A 310 6.72 1.79 -11.93
C ALA A 310 6.28 3.21 -12.32
N ILE A 311 5.23 3.75 -11.69
CA ILE A 311 4.55 4.96 -12.17
C ILE A 311 5.36 6.25 -11.93
N PRO A 312 5.88 6.53 -10.71
CA PRO A 312 6.54 7.79 -10.43
C PRO A 312 7.76 8.09 -11.32
N PRO A 313 8.68 7.14 -11.64
CA PRO A 313 9.79 7.41 -12.54
C PRO A 313 9.40 7.90 -13.95
N PHE A 314 8.32 7.38 -14.55
CA PHE A 314 7.85 7.85 -15.86
C PHE A 314 7.28 9.27 -15.79
N ILE A 315 6.53 9.58 -14.72
CA ILE A 315 6.00 10.93 -14.49
C ILE A 315 7.14 11.91 -14.21
N MET A 316 8.08 11.57 -13.33
CA MET A 316 9.22 12.42 -12.96
C MET A 316 10.12 12.73 -14.16
N ASN A 317 10.52 11.74 -14.97
CA ASN A 317 11.28 11.94 -16.22
C ASN A 317 10.54 12.85 -17.24
N THR A 318 9.23 13.02 -17.11
CA THR A 318 8.43 13.95 -17.91
C THR A 318 8.35 15.35 -17.28
N LEU A 319 8.22 15.43 -15.94
CA LEU A 319 8.16 16.69 -15.20
C LEU A 319 9.52 17.41 -15.13
N GLU A 320 10.63 16.69 -14.95
CA GLU A 320 12.00 17.23 -14.86
C GLU A 320 12.42 17.98 -16.14
N LYS A 321 11.83 17.62 -17.29
CA LYS A 321 12.06 18.29 -18.57
C LYS A 321 11.33 19.63 -18.68
N LYS A 322 10.26 19.84 -17.89
CA LYS A 322 9.44 21.06 -17.90
C LYS A 322 10.08 22.19 -17.10
N ALA A 323 9.72 23.43 -17.45
CA ALA A 323 10.26 24.65 -16.82
C ALA A 323 10.02 24.72 -15.29
N PHE A 324 8.96 24.09 -14.78
CA PHE A 324 8.63 24.10 -13.35
C PHE A 324 9.72 23.45 -12.49
N LEU A 325 10.08 22.18 -12.74
CA LEU A 325 11.13 21.51 -11.97
C LEU A 325 12.53 22.03 -12.29
N LYS A 326 12.77 22.57 -13.48
CA LYS A 326 14.01 23.32 -13.78
C LYS A 326 14.16 24.59 -12.92
N ARG A 327 13.05 25.25 -12.58
CA ARG A 327 13.02 26.44 -11.71
C ARG A 327 13.01 26.09 -10.22
N PHE A 328 12.41 24.97 -9.85
CA PHE A 328 12.29 24.50 -8.46
C PHE A 328 12.76 23.04 -8.31
N PRO A 329 14.07 22.76 -8.46
CA PRO A 329 14.58 21.39 -8.43
C PRO A 329 14.35 20.68 -7.09
N TRP A 330 14.25 21.43 -5.99
CA TRP A 330 13.92 20.92 -4.66
C TRP A 330 12.52 20.29 -4.56
N MET A 331 11.58 20.68 -5.43
CA MET A 331 10.23 20.09 -5.49
C MET A 331 10.22 18.66 -6.02
N SER A 332 11.31 18.18 -6.61
CA SER A 332 11.38 16.83 -7.19
C SER A 332 11.13 15.74 -6.15
N ALA A 333 11.71 15.89 -4.95
CA ALA A 333 11.51 14.94 -3.85
C ALA A 333 10.06 14.98 -3.31
N PRO A 334 9.49 16.13 -2.89
CA PRO A 334 8.07 16.22 -2.51
C PRO A 334 7.09 15.63 -3.53
N ILE A 335 7.29 15.89 -4.83
CA ILE A 335 6.44 15.31 -5.88
C ILE A 335 6.61 13.79 -5.96
N GLN A 336 7.84 13.26 -5.90
CA GLN A 336 8.07 11.83 -5.91
C GLN A 336 7.45 11.13 -4.69
N VAL A 337 7.57 11.72 -3.49
CA VAL A 337 6.93 11.22 -2.26
C VAL A 337 5.40 11.24 -2.40
N GLY A 338 4.83 12.33 -2.90
CA GLY A 338 3.39 12.44 -3.15
C GLY A 338 2.86 11.44 -4.17
N LEU A 339 3.59 11.19 -5.26
CA LEU A 339 3.23 10.20 -6.28
C LEU A 339 3.29 8.76 -5.74
N VAL A 340 4.35 8.40 -5.00
CA VAL A 340 4.44 7.09 -4.33
C VAL A 340 3.33 6.94 -3.30
N GLY A 341 3.09 7.96 -2.49
CA GLY A 341 2.02 7.99 -1.50
C GLY A 341 0.63 7.80 -2.10
N PHE A 342 0.32 8.51 -3.18
CA PHE A 342 -0.91 8.32 -3.95
C PHE A 342 -1.05 6.88 -4.45
N CYS A 343 0.01 6.30 -5.03
CA CYS A 343 0.00 4.91 -5.45
C CYS A 343 -0.28 3.95 -4.27
N LEU A 344 0.34 4.16 -3.11
CA LEU A 344 0.17 3.33 -1.92
C LEU A 344 -1.23 3.41 -1.30
N VAL A 345 -1.90 4.58 -1.36
CA VAL A 345 -3.28 4.75 -0.86
C VAL A 345 -4.26 3.80 -1.55
N PHE A 346 -4.07 3.51 -2.84
CA PHE A 346 -4.91 2.54 -3.58
C PHE A 346 -4.32 1.13 -3.58
N ALA A 347 -2.99 0.99 -3.80
CA ALA A 347 -2.35 -0.31 -3.94
C ALA A 347 -2.42 -1.14 -2.65
N THR A 348 -2.29 -0.51 -1.48
CA THR A 348 -2.32 -1.21 -0.18
C THR A 348 -3.66 -1.94 0.04
N PRO A 349 -4.82 -1.26 0.07
CA PRO A 349 -6.09 -1.93 0.31
C PRO A 349 -6.48 -2.93 -0.79
N LEU A 350 -6.21 -2.61 -2.06
CA LEU A 350 -6.50 -3.52 -3.18
C LEU A 350 -5.67 -4.82 -3.12
N CYS A 351 -4.39 -4.74 -2.75
CA CYS A 351 -3.53 -5.93 -2.64
C CYS A 351 -3.75 -6.70 -1.33
N CYS A 352 -4.20 -6.04 -0.24
CA CYS A 352 -4.70 -6.73 0.95
C CYS A 352 -5.95 -7.57 0.62
N ALA A 353 -6.84 -7.01 -0.23
CA ALA A 353 -8.06 -7.66 -0.70
C ALA A 353 -7.84 -8.78 -1.73
N LEU A 354 -6.63 -8.93 -2.29
CA LEU A 354 -6.32 -9.94 -3.31
C LEU A 354 -6.61 -11.37 -2.82
N PHE A 355 -6.18 -11.70 -1.61
CA PHE A 355 -6.41 -13.00 -0.96
C PHE A 355 -7.33 -12.86 0.26
N PRO A 356 -8.28 -13.79 0.48
CA PRO A 356 -9.20 -13.73 1.61
C PRO A 356 -8.48 -13.82 2.96
N GLN A 357 -9.06 -13.19 3.98
CA GLN A 357 -8.49 -13.19 5.33
C GLN A 357 -8.64 -14.56 6.01
N LYS A 358 -9.83 -15.18 5.92
CA LYS A 358 -10.06 -16.60 6.20
C LYS A 358 -9.86 -17.37 4.89
N SER A 359 -8.72 -18.04 4.77
CA SER A 359 -8.37 -18.88 3.62
C SER A 359 -8.75 -20.33 3.90
N SER A 360 -8.70 -21.21 2.90
CA SER A 360 -8.92 -22.65 3.10
C SER A 360 -7.98 -23.52 2.27
N MET A 361 -7.73 -24.73 2.77
CA MET A 361 -6.91 -25.75 2.12
C MET A 361 -7.53 -27.13 2.30
N SER A 362 -7.10 -28.12 1.50
CA SER A 362 -7.52 -29.50 1.70
C SER A 362 -6.85 -30.10 2.93
N VAL A 363 -7.57 -30.99 3.64
CA VAL A 363 -6.99 -31.81 4.71
C VAL A 363 -5.76 -32.59 4.20
N THR A 364 -5.75 -33.04 2.94
CA THR A 364 -4.59 -33.77 2.36
C THR A 364 -3.32 -32.93 2.23
N SER A 365 -3.41 -31.61 2.35
CA SER A 365 -2.28 -30.68 2.32
C SER A 365 -1.68 -30.40 3.71
N LEU A 366 -2.29 -30.90 4.78
CA LEU A 366 -1.82 -30.76 6.16
C LEU A 366 -0.69 -31.77 6.48
N GLU A 367 -0.08 -31.62 7.64
CA GLU A 367 0.87 -32.55 8.24
C GLU A 367 0.23 -33.92 8.48
N ALA A 368 0.96 -35.01 8.24
CA ALA A 368 0.40 -36.37 8.30
C ALA A 368 -0.21 -36.74 9.66
N GLU A 369 0.37 -36.25 10.77
CA GLU A 369 -0.18 -36.43 12.11
C GLU A 369 -1.53 -35.71 12.28
N LEU A 370 -1.63 -34.46 11.80
CA LEU A 370 -2.86 -33.69 11.86
C LEU A 370 -3.95 -34.29 10.95
N GLN A 371 -3.55 -34.85 9.80
CA GLN A 371 -4.47 -35.62 8.95
C GLN A 371 -5.03 -36.85 9.67
N ALA A 372 -4.22 -37.58 10.42
CA ALA A 372 -4.67 -38.74 11.19
C ALA A 372 -5.70 -38.34 12.26
N ARG A 373 -5.36 -37.34 13.10
CA ARG A 373 -6.25 -36.81 14.14
C ARG A 373 -7.58 -36.29 13.59
N ILE A 374 -7.56 -35.61 12.44
CA ILE A 374 -8.78 -35.13 11.78
C ILE A 374 -9.60 -36.31 11.23
N ARG A 375 -8.98 -37.34 10.65
CA ARG A 375 -9.71 -38.53 10.15
C ARG A 375 -10.34 -39.36 11.27
N GLU A 376 -9.76 -39.38 12.46
CA GLU A 376 -10.31 -40.06 13.64
C GLU A 376 -11.53 -39.34 14.21
N THR A 377 -11.56 -38.00 14.16
CA THR A 377 -12.59 -37.17 14.80
C THR A 377 -13.67 -36.65 13.84
N HIS A 378 -13.32 -36.42 12.58
CA HIS A 378 -14.15 -35.81 11.53
C HIS A 378 -13.83 -36.45 10.17
N PRO A 379 -14.12 -37.75 9.96
CA PRO A 379 -13.68 -38.51 8.78
C PRO A 379 -14.18 -37.96 7.44
N GLU A 380 -15.33 -37.28 7.43
CA GLU A 380 -15.91 -36.62 6.25
C GLU A 380 -15.29 -35.26 5.92
N LEU A 381 -14.49 -34.65 6.80
CA LEU A 381 -13.96 -33.30 6.62
C LEU A 381 -12.90 -33.25 5.51
N ARG A 382 -13.19 -32.50 4.44
CA ARG A 382 -12.31 -32.38 3.26
C ARG A 382 -11.46 -31.11 3.24
N ARG A 383 -11.91 -30.05 3.90
CA ARG A 383 -11.26 -28.73 3.91
C ARG A 383 -11.16 -28.20 5.34
N VAL A 384 -10.08 -27.47 5.59
CA VAL A 384 -9.91 -26.67 6.81
C VAL A 384 -9.70 -25.21 6.45
N TYR A 385 -9.94 -24.33 7.42
CA TYR A 385 -9.87 -22.89 7.28
C TYR A 385 -8.80 -22.32 8.21
N PHE A 386 -8.13 -21.25 7.81
CA PHE A 386 -7.10 -20.59 8.60
C PHE A 386 -7.05 -19.09 8.32
N ASN A 387 -6.53 -18.32 9.27
CA ASN A 387 -6.33 -16.88 9.09
C ASN A 387 -4.98 -16.63 8.38
N LYS A 388 -5.01 -15.90 7.26
CA LYS A 388 -3.83 -15.53 6.47
C LYS A 388 -2.87 -14.61 7.24
N GLY A 389 -3.38 -13.77 8.15
CA GLY A 389 -2.68 -12.59 8.64
C GLY A 389 -2.60 -11.47 7.59
N LEU A 390 -1.87 -10.40 7.90
CA LEU A 390 -1.69 -9.19 7.07
C LEU A 390 -0.23 -9.00 6.63
#